data_AF-A0A955XPH9-F1
#
_entry.id   AF-A0A955XPH9-F1
#
_cell.length_a   1.000
_cell.length_b   1.000
_cell.length_c   1.000
_cell.angle_alpha   90.00
_cell.angle_beta   90.00
_cell.angle_gamma   90.00
#
_symmetry.space_group_name_H-M   'P 1'
#
loop_
_entity.id
_entity.type
_entity.pdbx_description
1 polymer ?
#
loop_
_entity_poly.entity_id
_entity_poly.type
_entity_poly.pdbx_seq_one_letter_code
_entity_poly.pdbx_strand_id
1 'polypeptide(L)'
;GAGPTCHRACDANADPNGCGMRETCLAANPDTPIEESSPGICVRGQDCEPGNEALACGGPATCLNIERASFCFPAGEKAEGEACGVAGGAEAVNNCMAGLVCPNFRFASGGTCSVSCETDADCDTGRCLDYTESLDGVPYRFCYEGCSIYAQDCAGAMDICLLADDVGGRAVGSCLDGQGQVSNGPATTNQPCTPDNQTYWGNCSAGHLCTDVGTEASPDFRCLGFCDAGDSSLCSGGSACTTGLLSLDLGLCFGECNVMGDESGCGDGQYCRFSFRVGKDADGRDRGVGFCTEGAQTKMTGESCTRNMDTGASDCVNGHICDTLTEGADPVCIRLCENDPESELTCPAGFDCQTGFFGEEGMESALVGVCIEQRE
;
A
#
# COMPACT_ATOMS: atom_id res chain seq x y z
N GLY A 1 -20.49 -34.86 -7.42
CA GLY A 1 -21.43 -33.74 -7.43
C GLY A 1 -21.27 -33.03 -6.11
N ALA A 2 -20.69 -31.82 -6.13
CA ALA A 2 -20.59 -31.01 -4.94
C ALA A 2 -22.00 -30.55 -4.54
N GLY A 3 -22.34 -30.65 -3.25
CA GLY A 3 -23.58 -30.09 -2.72
C GLY A 3 -23.58 -28.56 -2.84
N PRO A 4 -24.69 -27.89 -2.49
CA PRO A 4 -24.73 -26.44 -2.49
C PRO A 4 -23.69 -25.89 -1.50
N THR A 5 -22.77 -25.07 -2.01
CA THR A 5 -21.76 -24.36 -1.22
C THR A 5 -22.28 -22.96 -0.91
N CYS A 6 -22.23 -22.54 0.36
CA CYS A 6 -22.53 -21.17 0.74
C CYS A 6 -21.28 -20.30 0.54
N HIS A 7 -21.40 -19.21 -0.21
CA HIS A 7 -20.36 -18.20 -0.37
C HIS A 7 -20.76 -16.92 0.38
N ARG A 8 -19.77 -16.22 0.94
CA ARG A 8 -19.97 -14.90 1.53
C ARG A 8 -20.07 -13.88 0.40
N ALA A 9 -20.96 -12.90 0.54
CA ALA A 9 -21.01 -11.78 -0.39
C ALA A 9 -19.87 -10.79 -0.08
N CYS A 10 -19.38 -10.13 -1.12
CA CYS A 10 -18.43 -9.02 -1.04
C CYS A 10 -18.80 -7.96 -2.07
N ASP A 11 -18.22 -6.77 -1.97
CA ASP A 11 -18.29 -5.76 -3.02
C ASP A 11 -17.03 -5.87 -3.87
N ALA A 12 -17.18 -6.25 -5.14
CA ALA A 12 -16.06 -6.45 -6.05
C ALA A 12 -15.35 -5.13 -6.44
N ASN A 13 -15.88 -3.98 -6.02
CA ASN A 13 -15.29 -2.66 -6.29
C ASN A 13 -14.85 -1.88 -5.08
N ALA A 14 -15.62 -1.94 -4.00
CA ALA A 14 -15.39 -1.08 -2.85
C ALA A 14 -14.50 -1.74 -1.79
N ASP A 15 -14.48 -3.07 -1.68
CA ASP A 15 -13.84 -3.75 -0.56
C ASP A 15 -13.34 -5.17 -0.92
N PRO A 16 -12.16 -5.30 -1.54
CA PRO A 16 -11.48 -6.60 -1.65
C PRO A 16 -11.12 -7.19 -0.27
N ASN A 17 -11.20 -6.42 0.83
CA ASN A 17 -10.94 -6.87 2.20
C ASN A 17 -12.17 -7.47 2.90
N GLY A 18 -13.37 -7.40 2.31
CA GLY A 18 -14.59 -8.00 2.87
C GLY A 18 -14.54 -9.54 2.92
N CYS A 19 -13.59 -10.12 2.18
CA CYS A 19 -13.30 -11.55 2.17
C CYS A 19 -12.24 -11.92 3.23
N GLY A 20 -12.34 -13.15 3.75
CA GLY A 20 -11.40 -13.65 4.74
C GLY A 20 -9.99 -13.82 4.18
N MET A 21 -9.02 -14.13 5.05
CA MET A 21 -7.67 -14.49 4.63
C MET A 21 -7.73 -15.65 3.63
N ARG A 22 -6.97 -15.54 2.54
CA ARG A 22 -6.91 -16.51 1.42
C ARG A 22 -8.21 -16.64 0.63
N GLU A 23 -9.10 -15.65 0.73
CA GLU A 23 -10.26 -15.49 -0.13
C GLU A 23 -10.04 -14.27 -1.03
N THR A 24 -10.53 -14.32 -2.27
CA THR A 24 -10.62 -13.17 -3.19
C THR A 24 -12.09 -12.87 -3.49
N CYS A 25 -12.40 -11.60 -3.73
CA CYS A 25 -13.74 -11.19 -4.14
C CYS A 25 -13.89 -11.30 -5.66
N LEU A 26 -14.64 -12.30 -6.13
CA LEU A 26 -14.92 -12.46 -7.55
C LEU A 26 -16.30 -11.89 -7.88
N ALA A 27 -16.39 -11.09 -8.95
CA ALA A 27 -17.67 -10.60 -9.45
C ALA A 27 -18.63 -11.77 -9.70
N ALA A 28 -19.87 -11.67 -9.20
CA ALA A 28 -20.86 -12.75 -9.34
C ALA A 28 -21.23 -13.03 -10.82
N ASN A 29 -21.01 -12.05 -11.70
CA ASN A 29 -21.12 -12.21 -13.14
C ASN A 29 -19.96 -11.47 -13.82
N PRO A 30 -18.96 -12.20 -14.37
CA PRO A 30 -17.74 -11.62 -14.96
C PRO A 30 -18.00 -10.83 -16.26
N ASP A 31 -19.16 -11.01 -16.89
CA ASP A 31 -19.53 -10.32 -18.13
C ASP A 31 -20.26 -8.99 -17.88
N THR A 32 -20.55 -8.65 -16.62
CA THR A 32 -21.20 -7.39 -16.28
C THR A 32 -20.14 -6.31 -16.15
N PRO A 33 -20.30 -5.15 -16.81
CA PRO A 33 -19.49 -3.99 -16.51
C PRO A 33 -19.51 -3.73 -15.01
N ILE A 34 -18.33 -3.60 -14.46
CA ILE A 34 -18.09 -3.41 -13.05
C ILE A 34 -18.46 -1.95 -12.71
N GLU A 35 -19.62 -1.72 -12.07
CA GLU A 35 -20.12 -0.40 -11.59
C GLU A 35 -19.82 -0.19 -10.11
N GLU A 36 -19.63 1.05 -9.62
CA GLU A 36 -19.18 1.49 -8.26
C GLU A 36 -19.56 0.58 -7.05
N SER A 37 -20.71 -0.11 -7.09
CA SER A 37 -20.97 -1.27 -6.22
C SER A 37 -21.35 -2.49 -7.07
N SER A 38 -20.49 -3.50 -7.12
CA SER A 38 -20.73 -4.70 -7.92
C SER A 38 -20.80 -5.93 -7.00
N PRO A 39 -21.94 -6.65 -6.95
CA PRO A 39 -22.06 -7.81 -6.06
C PRO A 39 -21.06 -8.89 -6.46
N GLY A 40 -20.19 -9.24 -5.50
CA GLY A 40 -19.21 -10.29 -5.60
C GLY A 40 -19.46 -11.43 -4.63
N ILE A 41 -18.68 -12.50 -4.78
CA ILE A 41 -18.62 -13.62 -3.86
C ILE A 41 -17.17 -13.87 -3.42
N CYS A 42 -16.99 -14.11 -2.13
CA CYS A 42 -15.71 -14.55 -1.60
C CYS A 42 -15.45 -15.98 -2.00
N VAL A 43 -14.35 -16.20 -2.71
CA VAL A 43 -13.89 -17.51 -3.13
C VAL A 43 -12.54 -17.79 -2.51
N ARG A 44 -12.49 -18.87 -1.73
CA ARG A 44 -11.25 -19.35 -1.12
C ARG A 44 -10.32 -19.91 -2.19
N GLY A 45 -9.04 -19.52 -2.10
CA GLY A 45 -7.96 -20.11 -2.87
C GLY A 45 -7.83 -21.62 -2.62
N GLN A 46 -7.15 -22.29 -3.55
CA GLN A 46 -6.80 -23.69 -3.45
C GLN A 46 -5.38 -23.89 -2.89
N ASP A 47 -4.75 -22.81 -2.43
CA ASP A 47 -3.40 -22.81 -1.87
C ASP A 47 -2.41 -23.44 -2.87
N CYS A 48 -2.57 -23.09 -4.14
CA CYS A 48 -1.68 -23.52 -5.21
C CYS A 48 -0.28 -22.94 -4.98
N GLU A 49 0.70 -23.83 -4.86
CA GLU A 49 2.12 -23.51 -4.69
C GLU A 49 2.86 -23.72 -6.03
N PRO A 50 3.38 -22.64 -6.65
CA PRO A 50 4.30 -22.72 -7.78
C PRO A 50 5.38 -23.80 -7.63
N GLY A 51 5.54 -24.66 -8.64
CA GLY A 51 6.50 -25.77 -8.65
C GLY A 51 6.06 -27.00 -7.84
N ASN A 52 5.00 -26.89 -7.04
CA ASN A 52 4.41 -27.96 -6.23
C ASN A 52 2.94 -28.24 -6.62
N GLU A 53 2.54 -27.88 -7.84
CA GLU A 53 1.14 -27.92 -8.27
C GLU A 53 0.55 -29.33 -8.23
N ALA A 54 1.37 -30.35 -8.49
CA ALA A 54 0.93 -31.74 -8.42
C ALA A 54 0.42 -32.14 -7.02
N LEU A 55 0.98 -31.53 -5.96
CA LEU A 55 0.59 -31.77 -4.57
C LEU A 55 -0.70 -31.02 -4.22
N ALA A 56 -0.79 -29.74 -4.57
CA ALA A 56 -1.94 -28.89 -4.24
C ALA A 56 -3.17 -29.17 -5.14
N CYS A 57 -2.94 -29.41 -6.42
CA CYS A 57 -3.98 -29.45 -7.46
C CYS A 57 -4.36 -30.88 -7.91
N GLY A 58 -3.60 -31.89 -7.51
CA GLY A 58 -3.88 -33.30 -7.84
C GLY A 58 -3.71 -33.67 -9.32
N GLY A 59 -2.99 -32.86 -10.09
CA GLY A 59 -2.74 -33.07 -11.53
C GLY A 59 -1.84 -31.99 -12.14
N PRO A 60 -1.53 -32.07 -13.45
CA PRO A 60 -0.80 -31.02 -14.15
C PRO A 60 -1.64 -29.73 -14.15
N ALA A 61 -1.13 -28.72 -13.46
CA ALA A 61 -1.78 -27.45 -13.27
C ALA A 61 -0.74 -26.32 -13.39
N THR A 62 -1.27 -25.10 -13.51
CA THR A 62 -0.52 -23.85 -13.30
C THR A 62 -1.16 -23.13 -12.12
N CYS A 63 -0.33 -22.47 -11.31
CA CYS A 63 -0.83 -21.60 -10.26
C CYS A 63 -1.08 -20.21 -10.83
N LEU A 64 -2.29 -19.72 -10.55
CA LEU A 64 -2.68 -18.33 -10.77
C LEU A 64 -2.86 -17.66 -9.41
N ASN A 65 -2.25 -16.50 -9.22
CA ASN A 65 -2.56 -15.63 -8.10
C ASN A 65 -3.64 -14.62 -8.55
N ILE A 66 -4.70 -14.52 -7.75
CA ILE A 66 -5.71 -13.47 -7.86
C ILE A 66 -5.77 -12.80 -6.49
N GLU A 67 -5.30 -11.57 -6.41
CA GLU A 67 -5.22 -10.80 -5.16
C GLU A 67 -4.53 -11.61 -4.04
N ARG A 68 -5.30 -12.00 -3.01
CA ARG A 68 -4.82 -12.70 -1.80
C ARG A 68 -5.00 -14.22 -1.85
N ALA A 69 -5.33 -14.79 -3.00
CA ALA A 69 -5.58 -16.21 -3.13
C ALA A 69 -4.83 -16.80 -4.33
N SER A 70 -4.34 -18.03 -4.17
CA SER A 70 -3.78 -18.81 -5.28
C SER A 70 -4.73 -19.94 -5.68
N PHE A 71 -4.84 -20.17 -6.99
CA PHE A 71 -5.80 -21.07 -7.60
C PHE A 71 -5.13 -22.06 -8.53
N CYS A 72 -5.65 -23.28 -8.57
CA CYS A 72 -5.23 -24.31 -9.50
C CYS A 72 -6.01 -24.17 -10.80
N PHE A 73 -5.28 -23.92 -11.89
CA PHE A 73 -5.86 -23.95 -13.23
C PHE A 73 -5.27 -25.09 -14.05
N PRO A 74 -6.01 -25.67 -15.01
CA PRO A 74 -5.46 -26.66 -15.91
C PRO A 74 -4.23 -26.10 -16.63
N ALA A 75 -3.14 -26.88 -16.71
CA ALA A 75 -1.99 -26.46 -17.50
C ALA A 75 -2.39 -26.18 -18.95
N GLY A 76 -1.87 -25.10 -19.52
CA GLY A 76 -2.07 -24.70 -20.91
C GLY A 76 -0.82 -24.95 -21.76
N GLU A 77 -0.68 -24.14 -22.81
CA GLU A 77 0.38 -24.26 -23.82
C GLU A 77 1.35 -23.08 -23.82
N LYS A 78 1.15 -22.07 -22.96
CA LYS A 78 1.99 -20.87 -22.92
C LYS A 78 3.34 -21.17 -22.27
N ALA A 79 4.41 -20.97 -23.03
CA ALA A 79 5.78 -21.08 -22.56
C ALA A 79 6.16 -19.87 -21.70
N GLU A 80 7.31 -19.97 -21.03
CA GLU A 80 7.91 -18.86 -20.28
C GLU A 80 8.05 -17.60 -21.15
N GLY A 81 7.75 -16.44 -20.58
CA GLY A 81 7.78 -15.15 -21.29
C GLY A 81 6.54 -14.88 -22.16
N GLU A 82 5.65 -15.86 -22.35
CA GLU A 82 4.40 -15.63 -23.08
C GLU A 82 3.29 -15.09 -22.18
N ALA A 83 2.44 -14.23 -22.75
CA ALA A 83 1.29 -13.68 -22.03
C ALA A 83 0.31 -14.79 -21.61
N CYS A 84 -0.10 -14.72 -20.35
CA CYS A 84 -1.04 -15.63 -19.70
C CYS A 84 -2.21 -14.87 -19.08
N GLY A 85 -3.29 -15.59 -18.80
CA GLY A 85 -4.42 -15.05 -18.05
C GLY A 85 -5.77 -15.54 -18.55
N VAL A 86 -6.81 -15.04 -17.89
CA VAL A 86 -8.21 -15.39 -18.11
C VAL A 86 -8.88 -14.29 -18.95
N ALA A 87 -8.35 -13.99 -20.14
CA ALA A 87 -8.96 -13.00 -21.02
C ALA A 87 -10.08 -13.64 -21.87
N GLY A 88 -11.32 -13.14 -21.77
CA GLY A 88 -12.36 -13.36 -22.80
C GLY A 88 -13.33 -14.53 -22.61
N GLY A 89 -13.68 -14.88 -21.37
CA GLY A 89 -14.65 -15.94 -21.07
C GLY A 89 -14.06 -17.36 -21.10
N ALA A 90 -14.88 -18.36 -20.78
CA ALA A 90 -14.47 -19.74 -20.50
C ALA A 90 -13.74 -20.48 -21.64
N GLU A 91 -13.67 -19.90 -22.85
CA GLU A 91 -13.12 -20.55 -24.04
C GLU A 91 -11.71 -20.07 -24.45
N ALA A 92 -11.16 -19.03 -23.82
CA ALA A 92 -9.84 -18.47 -24.15
C ALA A 92 -8.87 -18.48 -22.96
N VAL A 93 -8.83 -19.60 -22.24
CA VAL A 93 -7.89 -19.82 -21.14
C VAL A 93 -6.46 -19.93 -21.70
N ASN A 94 -5.71 -18.82 -21.66
CA ASN A 94 -4.29 -18.78 -22.05
C ASN A 94 -3.43 -19.10 -20.82
N ASN A 95 -3.44 -20.37 -20.41
CA ASN A 95 -2.68 -20.82 -19.25
C ASN A 95 -1.24 -21.18 -19.62
N CYS A 96 -0.37 -21.03 -18.62
CA CYS A 96 1.01 -21.47 -18.70
C CYS A 96 1.11 -22.99 -18.76
N MET A 97 2.19 -23.47 -19.38
CA MET A 97 2.57 -24.87 -19.32
C MET A 97 2.75 -25.33 -17.86
N ALA A 98 2.64 -26.63 -17.62
CA ALA A 98 2.80 -27.19 -16.29
C ALA A 98 4.18 -26.83 -15.70
N GLY A 99 4.20 -26.41 -14.42
CA GLY A 99 5.41 -25.97 -13.72
C GLY A 99 5.77 -24.50 -13.95
N LEU A 100 4.97 -23.75 -14.72
CA LEU A 100 5.05 -22.31 -14.84
C LEU A 100 3.90 -21.63 -14.09
N VAL A 101 4.16 -20.40 -13.66
CA VAL A 101 3.27 -19.55 -12.87
C VAL A 101 2.74 -18.42 -13.75
N CYS A 102 1.48 -18.04 -13.56
CA CYS A 102 0.95 -16.78 -14.09
C CYS A 102 0.78 -15.80 -12.91
N PRO A 103 1.76 -14.91 -12.65
CA PRO A 103 1.83 -14.15 -11.41
C PRO A 103 0.96 -12.89 -11.38
N ASN A 104 0.41 -12.44 -12.51
CA ASN A 104 -0.33 -11.19 -12.58
C ASN A 104 -1.76 -11.42 -13.11
N PHE A 105 -2.73 -11.34 -12.19
CA PHE A 105 -4.13 -11.26 -12.57
C PHE A 105 -4.83 -10.14 -11.80
N ARG A 106 -4.64 -8.90 -12.27
CA ARG A 106 -5.76 -7.95 -12.28
C ARG A 106 -6.52 -8.19 -13.58
N PHE A 107 -7.85 -8.31 -13.51
CA PHE A 107 -8.74 -8.76 -14.61
C PHE A 107 -8.56 -8.03 -15.97
N ALA A 108 -7.84 -6.90 -16.02
CA ALA A 108 -7.68 -6.05 -17.19
C ALA A 108 -6.36 -6.21 -17.98
N SER A 109 -5.25 -6.67 -17.38
CA SER A 109 -3.92 -6.61 -18.03
C SER A 109 -3.30 -7.96 -18.40
N GLY A 110 -3.77 -9.08 -17.83
CA GLY A 110 -3.10 -10.37 -18.00
C GLY A 110 -1.70 -10.40 -17.37
N GLY A 111 -1.07 -11.57 -17.34
CA GLY A 111 0.29 -11.76 -16.83
C GLY A 111 1.23 -12.34 -17.88
N THR A 112 2.42 -12.73 -17.44
CA THR A 112 3.41 -13.44 -18.26
C THR A 112 3.80 -14.72 -17.55
N CYS A 113 3.92 -15.83 -18.29
CA CYS A 113 4.34 -17.10 -17.70
C CYS A 113 5.78 -17.00 -17.17
N SER A 114 5.96 -17.31 -15.90
CA SER A 114 7.23 -17.25 -15.18
C SER A 114 7.58 -18.61 -14.58
N VAL A 115 8.87 -18.88 -14.42
CA VAL A 115 9.37 -20.07 -13.72
C VAL A 115 9.24 -19.88 -12.20
N SER A 116 8.89 -20.94 -11.47
CA SER A 116 8.93 -20.94 -9.99
C SER A 116 10.38 -20.92 -9.49
N CYS A 117 10.65 -20.26 -8.37
CA CYS A 117 12.00 -20.18 -7.80
C CYS A 117 11.99 -20.35 -6.28
N GLU A 118 13.11 -20.77 -5.71
CA GLU A 118 13.34 -20.70 -4.25
C GLU A 118 14.26 -19.54 -3.88
N THR A 119 15.18 -19.20 -4.78
CA THR A 119 16.20 -18.16 -4.63
C THR A 119 16.46 -17.45 -5.97
N ASP A 120 17.15 -16.31 -5.93
CA ASP A 120 17.56 -15.59 -7.15
C ASP A 120 18.45 -16.43 -8.08
N ALA A 121 19.14 -17.44 -7.56
CA ALA A 121 20.01 -18.31 -8.35
C ALA A 121 19.24 -19.30 -9.25
N ASP A 122 17.94 -19.49 -8.99
CA ASP A 122 17.07 -20.33 -9.81
C ASP A 122 16.55 -19.61 -11.05
N CYS A 123 16.72 -18.28 -11.11
CA CYS A 123 16.29 -17.46 -12.23
C CYS A 123 17.44 -17.30 -13.24
N ASP A 124 17.19 -17.68 -14.49
CA ASP A 124 18.14 -17.48 -15.59
C ASP A 124 18.47 -15.99 -15.79
N THR A 125 17.48 -15.14 -15.53
CA THR A 125 17.50 -13.67 -15.60
C THR A 125 16.59 -13.08 -14.52
N GLY A 126 16.95 -11.91 -14.00
CA GLY A 126 16.14 -11.20 -13.00
C GLY A 126 16.32 -11.73 -11.57
N ARG A 127 15.22 -11.75 -10.81
CA ARG A 127 15.20 -12.10 -9.38
C ARG A 127 13.99 -12.96 -9.01
N CYS A 128 14.10 -13.66 -7.88
CA CYS A 128 13.04 -14.46 -7.32
C CYS A 128 12.14 -13.61 -6.44
N LEU A 129 10.90 -13.35 -6.87
CA LEU A 129 9.93 -12.62 -6.05
C LEU A 129 9.21 -13.57 -5.11
N ASP A 130 9.13 -13.22 -3.83
CA ASP A 130 8.46 -14.02 -2.80
C ASP A 130 7.20 -13.36 -2.24
N TYR A 131 6.04 -13.95 -2.53
CA TYR A 131 4.70 -13.50 -2.09
C TYR A 131 4.14 -14.37 -0.96
N THR A 132 4.96 -15.18 -0.31
CA THR A 132 4.51 -16.11 0.71
C THR A 132 3.76 -15.42 1.84
N GLU A 133 4.24 -14.26 2.29
CA GLU A 133 3.59 -13.48 3.34
C GLU A 133 2.25 -12.87 2.87
N SER A 134 2.22 -12.31 1.64
CA SER A 134 1.00 -11.77 1.03
C SER A 134 -0.11 -12.81 0.87
N LEU A 135 0.25 -14.10 0.86
CA LEU A 135 -0.67 -15.24 0.75
C LEU A 135 -0.78 -16.05 2.04
N ASP A 136 -0.58 -15.40 3.19
CA ASP A 136 -0.79 -16.01 4.51
C ASP A 136 -0.03 -17.34 4.67
N GLY A 137 1.24 -17.32 4.26
CA GLY A 137 2.16 -18.43 4.39
C GLY A 137 2.12 -19.46 3.27
N VAL A 138 1.31 -19.30 2.21
CA VAL A 138 1.38 -20.16 1.01
C VAL A 138 2.69 -19.88 0.26
N PRO A 139 3.61 -20.84 0.11
CA PRO A 139 4.81 -20.65 -0.70
C PRO A 139 4.44 -20.23 -2.13
N TYR A 140 4.71 -18.97 -2.47
CA TYR A 140 4.38 -18.42 -3.79
C TYR A 140 5.50 -17.56 -4.32
N ARG A 141 6.32 -18.17 -5.18
CA ARG A 141 7.57 -17.59 -5.66
C ARG A 141 7.73 -17.81 -7.15
N PHE A 142 8.22 -16.80 -7.86
CA PHE A 142 8.46 -16.88 -9.29
C PHE A 142 9.55 -15.90 -9.75
N CYS A 143 10.21 -16.24 -10.85
CA CYS A 143 11.20 -15.40 -11.50
C CYS A 143 10.53 -14.24 -12.22
N TYR A 144 11.08 -13.05 -12.01
CA TYR A 144 10.63 -11.82 -12.66
C TYR A 144 11.79 -11.12 -13.33
N GLU A 145 11.67 -10.91 -14.65
CA GLU A 145 12.64 -10.21 -15.50
C GLU A 145 12.47 -8.68 -15.43
N GLY A 146 12.45 -8.15 -14.22
CA GLY A 146 12.47 -6.70 -13.99
C GLY A 146 13.27 -6.36 -12.75
N CYS A 147 13.20 -5.11 -12.34
CA CYS A 147 14.01 -4.58 -11.26
C CYS A 147 13.17 -4.29 -10.01
N SER A 148 13.87 -4.21 -8.90
CA SER A 148 13.39 -3.68 -7.64
C SER A 148 13.40 -2.16 -7.68
N ILE A 149 12.23 -1.53 -7.60
CA ILE A 149 12.18 -0.08 -7.41
C ILE A 149 12.84 0.34 -6.08
N TYR A 150 12.85 -0.57 -5.09
CA TYR A 150 13.47 -0.39 -3.77
C TYR A 150 15.00 -0.49 -3.84
N ALA A 151 15.53 -1.44 -4.61
CA ALA A 151 16.98 -1.68 -4.68
C ALA A 151 17.67 -0.99 -5.86
N GLN A 152 16.92 -0.53 -6.87
CA GLN A 152 17.42 0.03 -8.13
C GLN A 152 18.50 -0.87 -8.78
N ASP A 153 18.20 -2.17 -8.86
CA ASP A 153 19.13 -3.27 -9.18
C ASP A 153 19.26 -3.56 -10.69
N CYS A 154 19.13 -2.54 -11.53
CA CYS A 154 19.35 -2.70 -12.97
C CYS A 154 20.80 -3.05 -13.31
N ALA A 155 20.99 -3.91 -14.31
CA ALA A 155 22.30 -4.45 -14.67
C ALA A 155 23.27 -3.40 -15.24
N GLY A 156 22.77 -2.40 -15.97
CA GLY A 156 23.60 -1.31 -16.48
C GLY A 156 23.79 -0.19 -15.46
N ALA A 157 25.01 0.35 -15.40
CA ALA A 157 25.37 1.45 -14.49
C ALA A 157 24.62 2.77 -14.76
N MET A 158 23.88 2.85 -15.86
CA MET A 158 23.09 4.01 -16.30
C MET A 158 21.62 3.63 -16.53
N ASP A 159 21.20 2.48 -16.01
CA ASP A 159 19.84 1.99 -16.17
C ASP A 159 19.07 2.30 -14.90
N ILE A 160 17.88 2.86 -15.05
CA ILE A 160 17.02 3.22 -13.92
C ILE A 160 15.87 2.22 -13.83
N CYS A 161 15.54 1.81 -12.61
CA CYS A 161 14.34 1.04 -12.38
C CYS A 161 13.12 1.96 -12.29
N LEU A 162 12.36 2.06 -13.38
CA LEU A 162 11.09 2.79 -13.36
C LEU A 162 9.97 1.88 -12.91
N LEU A 163 9.09 2.40 -12.06
CA LEU A 163 7.83 1.77 -11.72
C LEU A 163 7.08 1.40 -13.00
N ALA A 164 6.81 0.11 -13.18
CA ALA A 164 6.21 -0.41 -14.39
C ALA A 164 4.85 -1.04 -14.11
N ASP A 165 4.74 -1.80 -13.01
CA ASP A 165 3.54 -2.55 -12.70
C ASP A 165 3.43 -2.83 -11.20
N ASP A 166 2.27 -3.35 -10.81
CA ASP A 166 2.04 -4.02 -9.54
C ASP A 166 1.74 -5.49 -9.83
N VAL A 167 2.60 -6.37 -9.30
CA VAL A 167 2.38 -7.81 -9.37
C VAL A 167 2.01 -8.25 -7.96
N GLY A 168 0.78 -8.75 -7.75
CA GLY A 168 0.37 -9.32 -6.46
C GLY A 168 0.43 -8.38 -5.25
N GLY A 169 0.22 -7.07 -5.43
CA GLY A 169 0.26 -6.05 -4.38
C GLY A 169 1.68 -5.54 -4.08
N ARG A 170 2.66 -5.86 -4.94
CA ARG A 170 4.03 -5.38 -4.84
C ARG A 170 4.43 -4.62 -6.09
N ALA A 171 4.98 -3.45 -5.87
CA ALA A 171 5.44 -2.62 -6.95
C ALA A 171 6.73 -3.18 -7.56
N VAL A 172 6.70 -3.38 -8.87
CA VAL A 172 7.84 -3.86 -9.65
C VAL A 172 8.18 -2.82 -10.73
N GLY A 173 9.46 -2.81 -11.10
CA GLY A 173 9.93 -1.89 -12.13
C GLY A 173 10.51 -2.58 -13.34
N SER A 174 10.66 -1.78 -14.39
CA SER A 174 11.38 -2.13 -15.60
C SER A 174 12.65 -1.29 -15.71
N CYS A 175 13.75 -1.93 -16.09
CA CYS A 175 14.99 -1.22 -16.36
C CYS A 175 14.88 -0.41 -17.65
N LEU A 176 15.20 0.87 -17.57
CA LEU A 176 15.28 1.77 -18.71
C LEU A 176 16.72 2.10 -19.03
N ASP A 177 17.18 1.53 -20.14
CA ASP A 177 18.55 1.65 -20.61
C ASP A 177 18.96 3.11 -20.87
N GLY A 178 20.05 3.53 -20.23
CA GLY A 178 20.75 4.77 -20.56
C GLY A 178 19.96 6.07 -20.34
N GLN A 179 18.88 6.03 -19.55
CA GLN A 179 18.05 7.21 -19.25
C GLN A 179 18.46 7.97 -17.98
N GLY A 180 19.46 7.51 -17.23
CA GLY A 180 20.04 8.34 -16.17
C GLY A 180 21.01 7.60 -15.27
N GLN A 181 21.58 8.28 -14.27
CA GLN A 181 22.33 7.60 -13.22
C GLN A 181 21.33 7.10 -12.18
N VAL A 182 21.42 5.82 -11.78
CA VAL A 182 20.78 5.37 -10.53
C VAL A 182 21.21 6.35 -9.45
N SER A 183 20.25 7.07 -8.85
CA SER A 183 20.60 8.01 -7.81
C SER A 183 21.06 7.23 -6.59
N ASN A 184 22.37 7.19 -6.43
CA ASN A 184 23.06 6.72 -5.24
C ASN A 184 23.43 7.92 -4.37
N GLY A 185 22.54 8.92 -4.34
CA GLY A 185 22.72 10.05 -3.46
C GLY A 185 22.64 9.61 -1.99
N PRO A 186 23.24 10.36 -1.06
CA PRO A 186 23.25 9.97 0.35
C PRO A 186 21.92 10.25 1.06
N ALA A 187 20.98 10.96 0.41
CA ALA A 187 19.77 11.42 1.07
C ALA A 187 18.74 10.28 1.25
N THR A 188 18.24 10.13 2.46
CA THR A 188 17.29 9.09 2.88
C THR A 188 15.95 9.73 3.28
N THR A 189 14.98 8.93 3.74
CA THR A 189 13.62 9.38 4.08
C THR A 189 13.61 10.68 4.89
N ASN A 190 12.76 11.62 4.46
CA ASN A 190 12.57 12.98 4.99
C ASN A 190 13.77 13.93 4.91
N GLN A 191 14.87 13.53 4.27
CA GLN A 191 16.00 14.44 4.05
C GLN A 191 15.74 15.36 2.84
N PRO A 192 16.21 16.63 2.90
CA PRO A 192 16.09 17.56 1.78
C PRO A 192 16.73 17.00 0.51
N CYS A 193 16.05 17.22 -0.61
CA CYS A 193 16.52 16.79 -1.91
C CYS A 193 16.42 17.89 -2.95
N THR A 194 17.16 17.73 -4.03
CA THR A 194 17.08 18.60 -5.21
C THR A 194 16.54 17.77 -6.36
N PRO A 195 15.36 18.12 -6.91
CA PRO A 195 14.82 17.45 -8.09
C PRO A 195 15.82 17.57 -9.24
N ASP A 196 16.01 16.48 -9.94
CA ASP A 196 16.84 16.44 -11.14
C ASP A 196 16.00 15.88 -12.28
N ASN A 197 15.87 16.67 -13.33
CA ASN A 197 15.10 16.33 -14.51
C ASN A 197 15.74 15.22 -15.35
N GLN A 198 16.99 14.83 -15.07
CA GLN A 198 17.67 13.72 -15.73
C GLN A 198 17.55 12.40 -14.99
N THR A 199 17.37 12.42 -13.66
CA THR A 199 17.42 11.19 -12.85
C THR A 199 16.09 10.82 -12.21
N TYR A 200 15.05 11.66 -12.25
CA TYR A 200 13.73 11.45 -11.60
C TYR A 200 13.79 11.41 -10.06
N TRP A 201 14.86 10.85 -9.50
CA TRP A 201 15.15 10.63 -8.09
C TRP A 201 15.87 11.80 -7.40
N GLY A 202 16.47 12.73 -8.15
CA GLY A 202 17.28 13.79 -7.56
C GLY A 202 18.57 13.25 -6.93
N ASN A 203 18.90 13.71 -5.72
CA ASN A 203 20.05 13.24 -4.91
C ASN A 203 19.63 12.24 -3.80
N CYS A 204 18.51 11.56 -3.96
CA CYS A 204 18.06 10.53 -3.04
C CYS A 204 18.87 9.23 -3.19
N SER A 205 18.87 8.43 -2.14
CA SER A 205 19.39 7.07 -2.15
C SER A 205 18.43 6.12 -2.89
N ALA A 206 18.91 4.92 -3.22
CA ALA A 206 18.07 3.88 -3.82
C ALA A 206 16.78 3.67 -3.01
N GLY A 207 15.68 3.47 -3.73
CA GLY A 207 14.36 3.28 -3.14
C GLY A 207 13.68 4.54 -2.60
N HIS A 208 14.22 5.74 -2.87
CA HIS A 208 13.62 7.00 -2.42
C HIS A 208 13.37 7.98 -3.57
N LEU A 209 12.18 8.58 -3.59
CA LEU A 209 11.75 9.59 -4.56
C LEU A 209 11.93 11.01 -4.01
N CYS A 210 12.60 11.87 -4.77
CA CYS A 210 12.61 13.30 -4.48
C CYS A 210 11.29 13.95 -4.92
N THR A 211 10.45 14.32 -3.97
CA THR A 211 9.14 14.92 -4.24
C THR A 211 8.89 16.15 -3.37
N ASP A 212 8.09 17.07 -3.88
CA ASP A 212 7.60 18.21 -3.10
C ASP A 212 6.55 17.72 -2.10
N VAL A 213 6.77 18.00 -0.82
CA VAL A 213 5.80 17.77 0.27
C VAL A 213 5.33 19.09 0.91
N GLY A 214 5.75 20.22 0.35
CA GLY A 214 5.40 21.55 0.80
C GLY A 214 4.06 22.04 0.24
N THR A 215 3.87 23.35 0.28
CA THR A 215 2.73 24.01 -0.37
C THR A 215 3.18 24.65 -1.68
N GLU A 216 2.26 24.98 -2.58
CA GLU A 216 2.61 25.71 -3.81
C GLU A 216 3.36 27.02 -3.55
N ALA A 217 3.08 27.67 -2.41
CA ALA A 217 3.73 28.90 -2.00
C ALA A 217 5.12 28.69 -1.36
N SER A 218 5.40 27.48 -0.87
CA SER A 218 6.63 27.12 -0.18
C SER A 218 6.96 25.64 -0.46
N PRO A 219 7.52 25.34 -1.65
CA PRO A 219 7.89 23.97 -1.99
C PRO A 219 8.96 23.46 -1.03
N ASP A 220 8.80 22.22 -0.59
CA ASP A 220 9.75 21.53 0.29
C ASP A 220 10.05 20.16 -0.30
N PHE A 221 11.17 20.06 -1.02
CA PHE A 221 11.56 18.83 -1.69
C PHE A 221 12.27 17.89 -0.71
N ARG A 222 11.69 16.71 -0.52
CA ARG A 222 12.20 15.66 0.38
C ARG A 222 12.31 14.32 -0.33
N CYS A 223 13.29 13.52 0.08
CA CYS A 223 13.36 12.11 -0.30
C CYS A 223 12.31 11.33 0.49
N LEU A 224 11.36 10.69 -0.18
CA LEU A 224 10.39 9.78 0.44
C LEU A 224 10.69 8.34 0.00
N GLY A 225 10.82 7.42 0.94
CA GLY A 225 11.01 5.99 0.63
C GLY A 225 9.78 5.41 -0.06
N PHE A 226 9.97 4.47 -0.97
CA PHE A 226 8.86 3.62 -1.42
C PHE A 226 8.45 2.64 -0.35
N CYS A 227 7.20 2.23 -0.41
CA CYS A 227 6.66 1.18 0.43
C CYS A 227 5.44 0.54 -0.24
N ASP A 228 5.09 -0.67 0.15
CA ASP A 228 3.82 -1.29 -0.24
C ASP A 228 3.21 -2.02 0.97
N ALA A 229 2.14 -2.79 0.73
CA ALA A 229 1.47 -3.53 1.79
C ALA A 229 2.36 -4.60 2.45
N GLY A 230 3.38 -5.10 1.75
CA GLY A 230 4.31 -6.13 2.22
C GLY A 230 5.66 -5.60 2.69
N ASP A 231 6.04 -4.37 2.31
CA ASP A 231 7.32 -3.76 2.70
C ASP A 231 7.17 -2.26 3.02
N SER A 232 7.25 -1.94 4.30
CA SER A 232 7.33 -0.57 4.84
C SER A 232 8.69 -0.26 5.46
N SER A 233 9.72 -1.07 5.22
CA SER A 233 11.01 -1.01 5.92
C SER A 233 11.75 0.32 5.74
N LEU A 234 11.48 1.06 4.66
CA LEU A 234 12.04 2.38 4.40
C LEU A 234 11.33 3.50 5.21
N CYS A 235 10.17 3.23 5.82
CA CYS A 235 9.36 4.20 6.54
C CYS A 235 9.86 4.44 7.96
N SER A 236 10.97 5.18 8.04
CA SER A 236 11.65 5.53 9.29
C SER A 236 11.37 6.96 9.73
N GLY A 237 11.80 7.32 10.95
CA GLY A 237 11.78 8.70 11.43
C GLY A 237 10.38 9.31 11.53
N GLY A 238 9.39 8.53 12.00
CA GLY A 238 8.01 9.00 12.17
C GLY A 238 7.17 9.03 10.89
N SER A 239 7.74 8.67 9.73
CA SER A 239 6.98 8.43 8.51
C SER A 239 6.23 7.11 8.57
N ALA A 240 5.20 6.97 7.74
CA ALA A 240 4.50 5.72 7.54
C ALA A 240 4.09 5.55 6.07
N CYS A 241 3.94 4.31 5.66
CA CYS A 241 3.60 3.93 4.31
C CYS A 241 2.17 4.34 3.98
N THR A 242 2.02 5.37 3.14
CA THR A 242 0.72 5.80 2.63
C THR A 242 0.57 5.33 1.20
N THR A 243 -0.29 4.34 0.97
CA THR A 243 -0.67 3.85 -0.36
C THR A 243 -1.73 4.74 -1.02
N GLY A 244 -1.95 4.59 -2.33
CA GLY A 244 -2.95 5.37 -3.06
C GLY A 244 -2.55 6.82 -3.38
N LEU A 245 -1.34 7.24 -3.01
CA LEU A 245 -0.72 8.47 -3.52
C LEU A 245 -0.32 8.35 -4.99
N LEU A 246 -0.07 7.12 -5.43
CA LEU A 246 0.21 6.75 -6.81
C LEU A 246 -0.93 5.87 -7.31
N SER A 247 -1.15 5.80 -8.63
CA SER A 247 -2.24 5.01 -9.25
C SER A 247 -2.12 3.48 -9.07
N LEU A 248 -1.17 3.01 -8.26
CA LEU A 248 -0.84 1.61 -7.99
C LEU A 248 -0.83 1.38 -6.47
N ASP A 249 -0.79 0.13 -6.00
CA ASP A 249 -0.69 -0.20 -4.56
C ASP A 249 0.67 0.22 -3.95
N LEU A 250 1.52 0.87 -4.72
CA LEU A 250 2.73 1.55 -4.26
C LEU A 250 2.37 2.78 -3.42
N GLY A 251 2.91 2.79 -2.21
CA GLY A 251 2.92 3.94 -1.31
C GLY A 251 4.24 4.67 -1.28
N LEU A 252 4.20 5.81 -0.58
CA LEU A 252 5.38 6.55 -0.17
C LEU A 252 5.40 6.62 1.36
N CYS A 253 6.59 6.49 1.94
CA CYS A 253 6.85 6.77 3.34
C CYS A 253 6.68 8.26 3.58
N PHE A 254 5.52 8.63 4.08
CA PHE A 254 5.04 10.00 4.16
C PHE A 254 4.94 10.46 5.60
N GLY A 255 5.18 11.75 5.83
CA GLY A 255 5.18 12.38 7.15
C GLY A 255 6.54 12.34 7.87
N GLU A 256 6.68 13.20 8.87
CA GLU A 256 7.91 13.43 9.65
C GLU A 256 7.78 12.98 11.11
N CYS A 257 6.55 12.74 11.57
CA CYS A 257 6.28 12.48 12.97
C CYS A 257 5.02 11.63 13.13
N ASN A 258 5.00 10.85 14.22
CA ASN A 258 3.82 10.14 14.66
C ASN A 258 2.94 11.07 15.49
N VAL A 259 1.74 11.35 15.02
CA VAL A 259 0.81 12.30 15.66
C VAL A 259 0.21 11.71 16.93
N MET A 260 0.24 10.38 17.01
CA MET A 260 -0.30 9.59 18.11
C MET A 260 0.75 9.36 19.22
N GLY A 261 2.05 9.55 18.95
CA GLY A 261 3.12 9.29 19.92
C GLY A 261 3.71 10.55 20.58
N ASP A 262 4.51 10.31 21.63
CA ASP A 262 5.32 11.35 22.29
C ASP A 262 6.41 11.86 21.34
N GLU A 263 6.12 12.95 20.61
CA GLU A 263 7.06 13.87 19.94
C GLU A 263 8.12 13.27 18.99
N SER A 264 8.03 11.99 18.62
CA SER A 264 9.19 11.20 18.17
C SER A 264 9.80 11.57 16.81
N GLY A 265 9.47 12.73 16.24
CA GLY A 265 10.06 13.27 15.02
C GLY A 265 10.23 14.79 14.96
N CYS A 266 9.68 15.55 15.91
CA CYS A 266 9.72 17.02 15.84
C CYS A 266 10.79 17.64 16.74
N GLY A 267 11.39 18.74 16.30
CA GLY A 267 12.37 19.47 17.09
C GLY A 267 11.74 20.30 18.22
N ASP A 268 12.60 20.83 19.09
CA ASP A 268 12.17 21.69 20.21
C ASP A 268 11.27 22.85 19.73
N GLY A 269 10.08 22.98 20.33
CA GLY A 269 9.11 24.03 19.99
C GLY A 269 8.26 23.75 18.74
N GLN A 270 8.43 22.59 18.13
CA GLN A 270 7.56 22.10 17.07
C GLN A 270 6.56 21.07 17.61
N TYR A 271 5.52 20.82 16.83
CA TYR A 271 4.48 19.88 17.16
C TYR A 271 4.08 19.08 15.92
N CYS A 272 3.54 17.88 16.13
CA CYS A 272 3.21 16.99 15.04
C CYS A 272 1.79 17.28 14.52
N ARG A 273 1.70 18.00 13.39
CA ARG A 273 0.43 18.32 12.75
C ARG A 273 -0.07 17.14 11.94
N PHE A 274 -1.25 16.62 12.26
CA PHE A 274 -1.87 15.53 11.49
C PHE A 274 -1.99 15.89 10.01
N SER A 275 -1.53 14.98 9.16
CA SER A 275 -1.61 15.12 7.71
C SER A 275 -2.90 14.59 7.11
N PHE A 276 -3.84 14.13 7.96
CA PHE A 276 -5.04 13.40 7.54
C PHE A 276 -4.70 12.13 6.76
N ARG A 277 -3.63 11.43 7.17
CA ARG A 277 -3.20 10.17 6.57
C ARG A 277 -2.75 9.21 7.65
N VAL A 278 -3.01 7.92 7.38
CA VAL A 278 -2.59 6.80 8.21
C VAL A 278 -1.85 5.81 7.31
N GLY A 279 -0.79 5.20 7.83
CA GLY A 279 0.01 4.25 7.08
C GLY A 279 0.77 3.30 8.00
N LYS A 280 1.47 2.33 7.41
CA LYS A 280 2.32 1.37 8.17
C LYS A 280 3.73 1.92 8.42
N ASP A 281 4.17 1.98 9.67
CA ASP A 281 5.56 2.28 10.00
C ASP A 281 6.51 1.14 9.57
N ALA A 282 7.83 1.31 9.74
CA ALA A 282 8.80 0.26 9.43
C ALA A 282 8.64 -1.05 10.23
N ASP A 283 7.87 -1.04 11.32
CA ASP A 283 7.54 -2.24 12.10
C ASP A 283 6.19 -2.87 11.66
N GLY A 284 5.55 -2.34 10.62
CA GLY A 284 4.26 -2.81 10.09
C GLY A 284 3.03 -2.32 10.87
N ARG A 285 3.21 -1.40 11.82
CA ARG A 285 2.13 -0.86 12.67
C ARG A 285 1.45 0.32 11.99
N ASP A 286 0.12 0.34 12.03
CA ASP A 286 -0.64 1.48 11.50
C ASP A 286 -0.46 2.70 12.41
N ARG A 287 -0.15 3.85 11.82
CA ARG A 287 0.11 5.10 12.53
C ARG A 287 -0.42 6.32 11.79
N GLY A 288 -0.99 7.24 12.56
CA GLY A 288 -1.31 8.58 12.06
C GLY A 288 -0.03 9.39 11.83
N VAL A 289 0.19 9.80 10.59
CA VAL A 289 1.38 10.57 10.21
C VAL A 289 1.11 12.06 10.14
N GLY A 290 2.11 12.84 10.50
CA GLY A 290 2.05 14.30 10.51
C GLY A 290 3.32 14.97 10.03
N PHE A 291 3.27 16.29 10.01
CA PHE A 291 4.41 17.16 9.68
C PHE A 291 4.75 18.04 10.86
N CYS A 292 6.05 18.27 11.08
CA CYS A 292 6.50 19.11 12.16
C CYS A 292 6.27 20.57 11.82
N THR A 293 5.53 21.27 12.68
CA THR A 293 5.24 22.69 12.48
C THR A 293 5.42 23.45 13.80
N GLU A 294 5.78 24.72 13.71
CA GLU A 294 5.90 25.58 14.88
C GLU A 294 4.50 25.94 15.40
N GLY A 295 4.31 25.92 16.71
CA GLY A 295 3.02 26.23 17.31
C GLY A 295 3.07 26.45 18.82
N ALA A 296 2.06 27.12 19.34
CA ALA A 296 1.99 27.47 20.75
C ALA A 296 1.53 26.31 21.65
N GLN A 297 0.91 25.26 21.09
CA GLN A 297 0.40 24.07 21.80
C GLN A 297 -0.27 24.40 23.15
N THR A 298 -1.27 25.28 23.15
CA THR A 298 -1.89 25.79 24.39
C THR A 298 -3.32 25.34 24.65
N LYS A 299 -3.98 24.74 23.65
CA LYS A 299 -5.41 24.41 23.70
C LYS A 299 -5.66 22.90 23.78
N MET A 300 -6.48 22.50 24.74
CA MET A 300 -6.88 21.12 25.02
C MET A 300 -8.18 20.76 24.30
N THR A 301 -8.54 19.47 24.31
CA THR A 301 -9.80 18.97 23.73
C THR A 301 -11.01 19.83 24.14
N GLY A 302 -11.83 20.23 23.17
CA GLY A 302 -13.05 21.01 23.37
C GLY A 302 -12.86 22.52 23.50
N GLU A 303 -11.63 23.00 23.65
CA GLU A 303 -11.37 24.45 23.64
C GLU A 303 -11.40 25.02 22.23
N SER A 304 -11.93 26.25 22.08
CA SER A 304 -11.86 26.98 20.83
C SER A 304 -10.42 27.19 20.40
N CYS A 305 -10.15 26.95 19.13
CA CYS A 305 -8.81 26.94 18.56
C CYS A 305 -8.73 27.85 17.35
N THR A 306 -7.52 28.19 16.93
CA THR A 306 -7.26 28.91 15.69
C THR A 306 -6.35 28.07 14.82
N ARG A 307 -6.73 27.93 13.54
CA ARG A 307 -5.90 27.32 12.49
C ARG A 307 -5.43 28.40 11.52
N ASN A 308 -4.12 28.50 11.34
CA ASN A 308 -3.56 29.30 10.25
C ASN A 308 -3.76 28.52 8.94
N MET A 309 -4.51 29.09 8.00
CA MET A 309 -4.82 28.41 6.74
C MET A 309 -3.62 28.34 5.78
N ASP A 310 -2.66 29.25 5.91
CA ASP A 310 -1.48 29.31 5.04
C ASP A 310 -0.43 28.27 5.46
N THR A 311 -0.25 28.07 6.76
CA THR A 311 0.76 27.14 7.30
C THR A 311 0.15 25.83 7.82
N GLY A 312 -1.16 25.80 8.03
CA GLY A 312 -1.88 24.76 8.75
C GLY A 312 -1.51 24.65 10.24
N ALA A 313 -0.75 25.60 10.79
CA ALA A 313 -0.42 25.63 12.21
C ALA A 313 -1.67 25.87 13.07
N SER A 314 -1.68 25.33 14.28
CA SER A 314 -2.77 25.37 15.24
C SER A 314 -2.25 25.62 16.64
N ASP A 315 -3.09 26.21 17.49
CA ASP A 315 -2.85 26.37 18.91
C ASP A 315 -3.28 25.14 19.76
N CYS A 316 -3.80 24.09 19.15
CA CYS A 316 -4.07 22.80 19.81
C CYS A 316 -2.79 22.09 20.24
N VAL A 317 -2.86 21.34 21.35
CA VAL A 317 -1.78 20.46 21.80
C VAL A 317 -1.59 19.26 20.85
N ASN A 318 -0.44 18.59 20.94
CA ASN A 318 -0.15 17.37 20.18
C ASN A 318 -1.27 16.31 20.27
N GLY A 319 -1.46 15.54 19.19
CA GLY A 319 -2.53 14.56 19.09
C GLY A 319 -3.94 15.16 18.93
N HIS A 320 -4.04 16.46 18.59
CA HIS A 320 -5.31 17.12 18.34
C HIS A 320 -5.33 17.84 16.99
N ILE A 321 -6.53 17.97 16.42
CA ILE A 321 -6.81 18.77 15.23
C ILE A 321 -7.70 19.95 15.60
N CYS A 322 -7.51 21.09 14.95
CA CYS A 322 -8.40 22.24 15.08
C CYS A 322 -9.42 22.23 13.95
N ASP A 323 -10.67 21.86 14.25
CA ASP A 323 -11.71 21.71 13.24
C ASP A 323 -13.12 22.04 13.79
N THR A 324 -14.07 22.22 12.88
CA THR A 324 -15.49 22.46 13.19
C THR A 324 -16.30 21.17 13.05
N LEU A 325 -16.83 20.66 14.16
CA LEU A 325 -17.72 19.48 14.16
C LEU A 325 -19.13 19.77 13.62
N THR A 326 -19.51 21.05 13.51
CA THR A 326 -20.83 21.48 13.05
C THR A 326 -20.67 22.73 12.20
N GLU A 327 -21.31 22.74 11.02
CA GLU A 327 -21.27 23.87 10.10
C GLU A 327 -21.71 25.15 10.81
N GLY A 328 -20.85 26.18 10.77
CA GLY A 328 -21.10 27.49 11.38
C GLY A 328 -20.78 27.59 12.88
N ALA A 329 -20.26 26.54 13.51
CA ALA A 329 -19.70 26.62 14.86
C ALA A 329 -18.24 27.14 14.83
N ASP A 330 -17.77 27.65 15.97
CA ASP A 330 -16.35 27.97 16.13
C ASP A 330 -15.52 26.67 16.13
N PRO A 331 -14.33 26.65 15.51
CA PRO A 331 -13.46 25.50 15.52
C PRO A 331 -12.96 25.19 16.93
N VAL A 332 -12.87 23.91 17.26
CA VAL A 332 -12.42 23.41 18.56
C VAL A 332 -11.30 22.39 18.39
N CYS A 333 -10.46 22.23 19.42
CA CYS A 333 -9.48 21.17 19.43
C CYS A 333 -10.18 19.82 19.63
N ILE A 334 -10.01 18.91 18.67
CA ILE A 334 -10.56 17.56 18.68
C ILE A 334 -9.39 16.61 18.86
N ARG A 335 -9.45 15.75 19.87
CA ARG A 335 -8.40 14.76 20.13
C ARG A 335 -8.50 13.61 19.13
N LEU A 336 -7.37 13.18 18.60
CA LEU A 336 -7.24 11.94 17.84
C LEU A 336 -7.21 10.74 18.79
N CYS A 337 -7.72 9.62 18.33
CA CYS A 337 -7.78 8.37 19.10
C CYS A 337 -7.45 7.17 18.24
N GLU A 338 -6.99 6.11 18.89
CA GLU A 338 -6.85 4.80 18.28
C GLU A 338 -8.02 3.91 18.67
N ASN A 339 -8.64 3.26 17.69
CA ASN A 339 -9.65 2.22 17.87
C ASN A 339 -8.98 0.85 18.03
N ASP A 340 -7.95 0.81 18.86
CA ASP A 340 -7.29 -0.41 19.31
C ASP A 340 -7.48 -0.52 20.83
N PRO A 341 -8.15 -1.56 21.34
CA PRO A 341 -8.35 -1.76 22.77
C PRO A 341 -7.04 -1.96 23.56
N GLU A 342 -5.92 -2.27 22.90
CA GLU A 342 -4.59 -2.34 23.52
C GLU A 342 -3.81 -1.02 23.45
N SER A 343 -4.31 -0.01 22.72
CA SER A 343 -3.66 1.30 22.63
C SER A 343 -3.84 2.13 23.90
N GLU A 344 -2.78 2.84 24.30
CA GLU A 344 -2.84 3.85 25.37
C GLU A 344 -3.57 5.14 24.94
N LEU A 345 -3.91 5.28 23.66
CA LEU A 345 -4.49 6.47 23.05
C LEU A 345 -6.00 6.39 22.93
N THR A 346 -6.63 6.06 24.06
CA THR A 346 -8.09 6.05 24.20
C THR A 346 -8.65 7.45 24.40
N CYS A 347 -9.93 7.62 24.08
CA CYS A 347 -10.63 8.87 24.31
C CYS A 347 -10.81 9.18 25.81
N PRO A 348 -10.81 10.47 26.20
CA PRO A 348 -11.15 10.88 27.56
C PRO A 348 -12.54 10.36 27.96
N ALA A 349 -12.79 10.21 29.27
CA ALA A 349 -14.10 9.81 29.76
C ALA A 349 -15.20 10.75 29.26
N GLY A 350 -16.29 10.18 28.75
CA GLY A 350 -17.39 10.92 28.13
C GLY A 350 -17.25 11.13 26.62
N PHE A 351 -16.19 10.61 25.99
CA PHE A 351 -15.97 10.67 24.55
C PHE A 351 -15.84 9.26 23.96
N ASP A 352 -16.38 9.07 22.76
CA ASP A 352 -16.19 7.87 21.95
C ASP A 352 -15.19 8.13 20.82
N CYS A 353 -14.35 7.14 20.54
CA CYS A 353 -13.48 7.17 19.37
C CYS A 353 -14.31 6.88 18.12
N GLN A 354 -14.54 7.89 17.30
CA GLN A 354 -15.25 7.75 16.04
C GLN A 354 -14.26 7.62 14.89
N THR A 355 -14.19 6.42 14.31
CA THR A 355 -13.43 6.10 13.10
C THR A 355 -14.22 6.46 11.86
N GLY A 356 -13.54 6.71 10.73
CA GLY A 356 -14.20 7.07 9.47
C GLY A 356 -14.58 8.54 9.35
N PHE A 357 -14.18 9.39 10.31
CA PHE A 357 -14.40 10.84 10.26
C PHE A 357 -13.67 11.50 9.08
N PHE A 358 -12.54 10.96 8.66
CA PHE A 358 -11.70 11.52 7.60
C PHE A 358 -12.10 11.06 6.19
N GLY A 359 -13.35 10.67 6.00
CA GLY A 359 -13.87 10.01 4.78
C GLY A 359 -13.26 10.47 3.46
N GLU A 360 -12.37 9.64 2.93
CA GLU A 360 -12.02 9.54 1.51
C GLU A 360 -11.70 8.07 1.20
N GLU A 361 -12.08 7.66 -0.02
CA GLU A 361 -11.72 6.39 -0.66
C GLU A 361 -10.20 6.19 -0.61
N GLY A 362 -9.70 5.40 0.34
CA GLY A 362 -8.27 5.16 0.53
C GLY A 362 -7.77 5.23 1.97
N MET A 363 -8.58 5.70 2.92
CA MET A 363 -8.27 5.67 4.36
C MET A 363 -9.14 4.68 5.13
N GLU A 364 -9.21 3.43 4.66
CA GLU A 364 -9.86 2.32 5.39
C GLU A 364 -9.05 1.82 6.59
N SER A 365 -8.16 2.63 7.15
CA SER A 365 -7.62 2.35 8.47
C SER A 365 -8.73 2.59 9.49
N ALA A 366 -9.43 1.52 9.88
CA ALA A 366 -10.39 1.50 10.99
C ALA A 366 -9.76 1.81 12.37
N LEU A 367 -8.49 2.22 12.41
CA LEU A 367 -7.68 2.34 13.61
C LEU A 367 -7.53 3.78 14.10
N VAL A 368 -7.60 4.81 13.25
CA VAL A 368 -7.48 6.21 13.74
C VAL A 368 -8.82 6.93 13.61
N GLY A 369 -9.25 7.56 14.70
CA GLY A 369 -10.49 8.30 14.78
C GLY A 369 -10.33 9.64 15.50
N VAL A 370 -11.47 10.24 15.80
CA VAL A 370 -11.58 11.46 16.61
C VAL A 370 -12.44 11.20 17.85
N CYS A 371 -12.07 11.81 18.97
CA CYS A 371 -12.88 11.76 20.19
C CYS A 371 -14.06 12.72 20.08
N ILE A 372 -15.27 12.15 20.05
CA ILE A 372 -16.53 12.91 20.00
C ILE A 372 -17.28 12.68 21.30
N GLU A 373 -17.79 13.76 21.89
CA GLU A 373 -18.56 13.72 23.14
C GLU A 373 -19.84 12.86 22.96
N GLN A 374 -20.08 11.95 23.90
CA GLN A 374 -21.31 11.14 23.93
C GLN A 374 -22.50 12.06 24.17
N ARG A 375 -23.40 12.18 23.19
CA ARG A 375 -24.71 12.81 23.40
C ARG A 375 -25.64 11.80 24.05
N GLU A 376 -26.01 12.03 25.32
CA GLU A 376 -27.06 11.28 26.03
C GLU A 376 -28.44 11.40 25.36
#